data_AF-A0A4V1IN32-F1
#
_entry.id   AF-A0A4V1IN32-F1
#
_cell.length_a   1.000
_cell.length_b   1.000
_cell.length_c   1.000
_cell.angle_alpha   90.00
_cell.angle_beta   90.00
_cell.angle_gamma   90.00
#
_symmetry.space_group_name_H-M   'P 1'
#
loop_
_entity.id
_entity.type
_entity.pdbx_description
1 polymer ?
#
loop_
_entity_poly.entity_id
_entity_poly.type
_entity_poly.pdbx_seq_one_letter_code
_entity_poly.pdbx_strand_id
1 'polypeptide(L)'
;MHNKGFTHNKGFTIIEVMIGLAIAVILTTVAYPSFISLIVENQLAAGSNSFVGSIAVARSEAIKRGQAVRLEALDASDNSNEWGPGWRIVVVTSSELIREYEALDNNATLNSVGDNGAYTFNSRGFITTAGDTLNLCHSSGDGSRQIQLLRSGSTSLIKGAGCTP
;
A
#
# COMPACT_ATOMS: atom_id res chain seq x y z
N MET A 1 19.95 66.15 -21.94
CA MET A 1 20.99 65.12 -22.11
C MET A 1 20.77 64.04 -21.05
N HIS A 2 20.21 62.90 -21.44
CA HIS A 2 19.87 61.79 -20.53
C HIS A 2 21.02 60.76 -20.57
N ASN A 3 21.84 60.71 -19.52
CA ASN A 3 22.95 59.78 -19.43
C ASN A 3 22.43 58.42 -18.91
N LYS A 4 22.26 57.44 -19.80
CA LYS A 4 21.89 56.08 -19.40
C LYS A 4 23.12 55.39 -18.81
N GLY A 5 23.13 55.18 -17.49
CA GLY A 5 24.13 54.34 -16.83
C GLY A 5 24.01 52.90 -17.31
N PHE A 6 25.12 52.32 -17.78
CA PHE A 6 25.21 50.90 -18.13
C PHE A 6 25.00 50.05 -16.88
N THR A 7 23.85 49.36 -16.81
CA THR A 7 23.62 48.31 -15.82
C THR A 7 24.55 47.13 -16.14
N HIS A 8 25.56 46.91 -15.31
CA HIS A 8 26.43 45.74 -15.40
C HIS A 8 25.60 44.49 -15.08
N ASN A 9 25.32 43.67 -16.10
CA ASN A 9 24.83 42.31 -15.89
C ASN A 9 25.93 41.50 -15.19
N LYS A 10 25.74 41.21 -13.90
CA LYS A 10 26.60 40.29 -13.16
C LYS A 10 26.31 38.87 -13.66
N GLY A 11 27.19 38.34 -14.52
CA GLY A 11 27.17 36.94 -14.92
C GLY A 11 27.82 36.05 -13.85
N PHE A 12 27.34 34.82 -13.72
CA PHE A 12 27.98 33.80 -12.87
C PHE A 12 29.36 33.45 -13.45
N THR A 13 30.35 33.30 -12.56
CA THR A 13 31.69 32.87 -12.98
C THR A 13 31.71 31.36 -13.22
N ILE A 14 32.62 30.88 -14.08
CA ILE A 14 32.78 29.44 -14.35
C ILE A 14 33.10 28.68 -13.04
N ILE A 15 33.91 29.28 -12.16
CA ILE A 15 34.28 28.66 -10.88
C ILE A 15 33.08 28.54 -9.92
N GLU A 16 32.18 29.52 -9.92
CA GLU A 16 30.97 29.50 -9.09
C GLU A 16 29.98 28.41 -9.54
N VAL A 17 29.83 28.23 -10.87
CA VAL A 17 29.02 27.13 -11.42
C VAL A 17 29.65 25.78 -11.07
N MET A 18 30.98 25.64 -11.16
CA MET A 18 31.68 24.39 -10.79
C MET A 18 31.53 24.07 -9.30
N ILE A 19 31.67 25.06 -8.42
CA ILE A 19 31.46 24.88 -6.97
C ILE A 19 29.99 24.53 -6.68
N GLY A 20 29.04 25.23 -7.33
CA GLY A 20 27.62 24.95 -7.21
C GLY A 20 27.25 23.53 -7.65
N LEU A 21 27.81 23.05 -8.77
CA LEU A 21 27.64 21.69 -9.25
C LEU A 21 28.26 20.67 -8.30
N ALA A 22 29.46 20.93 -7.76
CA ALA A 22 30.09 20.04 -6.79
C ALA A 22 29.23 19.87 -5.53
N ILE A 23 28.68 20.98 -5.00
CA ILE A 23 27.77 20.93 -3.85
C ILE A 23 26.47 20.19 -4.22
N ALA A 24 25.89 20.45 -5.39
CA ALA A 24 24.68 19.78 -5.84
C ALA A 24 24.85 18.25 -5.96
N VAL A 25 26.00 17.78 -6.46
CA VAL A 25 26.32 16.35 -6.52
C VAL A 25 26.40 15.73 -5.12
N ILE A 26 27.09 16.39 -4.18
CA ILE A 26 27.18 15.91 -2.80
C ILE A 26 25.78 15.82 -2.18
N LEU A 27 24.95 16.86 -2.33
CA LEU A 27 23.60 16.88 -1.76
C LEU A 27 22.69 15.80 -2.37
N THR A 28 22.75 15.59 -3.69
CA THR A 28 21.94 14.57 -4.37
C THR A 28 22.33 13.16 -3.95
N THR A 29 23.62 12.86 -3.77
CA THR A 29 24.07 11.53 -3.31
C THR A 29 23.53 11.15 -1.93
N VAL A 30 23.37 12.12 -1.03
CA VAL A 30 22.82 11.88 0.32
C VAL A 30 21.28 11.87 0.32
N ALA A 31 20.65 12.70 -0.50
CA ALA A 31 19.18 12.83 -0.53
C ALA A 31 18.47 11.69 -1.27
N TYR A 32 19.09 11.14 -2.33
CA TYR A 32 18.50 10.11 -3.19
C TYR A 32 18.00 8.85 -2.46
N PRO A 33 18.77 8.18 -1.57
CA PRO A 33 18.30 6.96 -0.90
C PRO A 33 17.09 7.21 0.01
N SER A 34 17.00 8.39 0.63
CA SER A 34 15.87 8.77 1.48
C SER A 34 14.57 8.91 0.68
N PHE A 35 14.63 9.41 -0.57
CA PHE A 35 13.46 9.53 -1.43
C PHE A 35 12.89 8.17 -1.83
N ILE A 36 13.74 7.18 -2.11
CA ILE A 36 13.30 5.81 -2.41
C ILE A 36 12.54 5.22 -1.22
N SER A 37 13.11 5.36 -0.01
CA SER A 37 12.48 4.85 1.21
C SER A 37 11.09 5.46 1.45
N LEU A 38 10.93 6.77 1.21
CA LEU A 38 9.64 7.44 1.32
C LEU A 38 8.60 6.94 0.30
N ILE A 39 9.03 6.65 -0.94
CA ILE A 39 8.14 6.10 -1.97
C ILE A 39 7.66 4.71 -1.54
N VAL A 40 8.56 3.85 -1.09
CA VAL A 40 8.24 2.50 -0.61
C VAL A 40 7.26 2.55 0.56
N GLU A 41 7.50 3.42 1.54
CA GLU A 41 6.59 3.58 2.68
C GLU A 41 5.20 4.07 2.25
N ASN A 42 5.12 5.00 1.30
CA ASN A 42 3.84 5.47 0.76
C ASN A 42 3.09 4.37 0.00
N GLN A 43 3.79 3.55 -0.78
CA GLN A 43 3.20 2.40 -1.49
C GLN A 43 2.65 1.36 -0.50
N LEU A 44 3.45 0.99 0.51
CA LEU A 44 3.02 0.07 1.57
C LEU A 44 1.84 0.63 2.37
N ALA A 45 1.85 1.92 2.70
CA ALA A 45 0.74 2.57 3.39
C ALA A 45 -0.53 2.55 2.53
N ALA A 46 -0.44 2.92 1.24
CA ALA A 46 -1.56 2.91 0.32
C ALA A 46 -2.16 1.50 0.15
N GLY A 47 -1.31 0.49 -0.08
CA GLY A 47 -1.74 -0.91 -0.19
C GLY A 47 -2.44 -1.40 1.08
N SER A 48 -1.84 -1.17 2.25
CA SER A 48 -2.42 -1.59 3.53
C SER A 48 -3.75 -0.90 3.83
N ASN A 49 -3.86 0.40 3.53
CA ASN A 49 -5.08 1.17 3.75
C ASN A 49 -6.20 0.78 2.78
N SER A 50 -5.85 0.48 1.53
CA SER A 50 -6.80 -0.05 0.54
C SER A 50 -7.41 -1.36 1.03
N PHE A 51 -6.55 -2.29 1.47
CA PHE A 51 -7.01 -3.59 1.96
C PHE A 51 -7.84 -3.48 3.25
N VAL A 52 -7.37 -2.71 4.24
CA VAL A 52 -8.14 -2.42 5.47
C VAL A 52 -9.48 -1.76 5.15
N GLY A 53 -9.50 -0.82 4.20
CA GLY A 53 -10.72 -0.20 3.71
C GLY A 53 -11.69 -1.22 3.12
N SER A 54 -11.19 -2.20 2.36
CA SER A 54 -12.02 -3.26 1.79
C SER A 54 -12.66 -4.16 2.86
N ILE A 55 -11.92 -4.47 3.94
CA ILE A 55 -12.45 -5.19 5.10
C ILE A 55 -13.59 -4.40 5.76
N ALA A 56 -13.39 -3.09 5.97
CA ALA A 56 -14.42 -2.24 6.55
C ALA A 56 -15.69 -2.15 5.67
N VAL A 57 -15.52 -2.10 4.34
CA VAL A 57 -16.63 -2.14 3.39
C VAL A 57 -17.37 -3.48 3.46
N ALA A 58 -16.65 -4.61 3.35
CA ALA A 58 -17.26 -5.94 3.39
C ALA A 58 -18.04 -6.17 4.69
N ARG A 59 -17.46 -5.80 5.83
CA ARG A 59 -18.11 -5.85 7.14
C ARG A 59 -19.37 -4.99 7.21
N SER A 60 -19.29 -3.75 6.72
CA SER A 60 -20.43 -2.82 6.74
C SER A 60 -21.55 -3.32 5.85
N GLU A 61 -21.25 -3.87 4.69
CA GLU A 61 -22.24 -4.44 3.78
C GLU A 61 -22.92 -5.67 4.36
N ALA A 62 -22.18 -6.54 5.07
CA ALA A 62 -22.78 -7.68 5.77
C ALA A 62 -23.81 -7.23 6.82
N ILE A 63 -23.47 -6.21 7.61
CA ILE A 63 -24.33 -5.65 8.65
C ILE A 63 -25.56 -4.96 8.03
N LYS A 64 -25.36 -4.06 7.05
CA LYS A 64 -26.43 -3.31 6.41
C LYS A 64 -27.44 -4.22 5.71
N ARG A 65 -26.95 -5.26 5.03
CA ARG A 65 -27.79 -6.19 4.27
C ARG A 65 -28.37 -7.31 5.14
N GLY A 66 -27.90 -7.47 6.38
CA GLY A 66 -28.35 -8.53 7.28
C GLY A 66 -28.00 -9.95 6.81
N GLN A 67 -27.02 -10.10 5.91
CA GLN A 67 -26.64 -11.38 5.30
C GLN A 67 -25.12 -11.50 5.15
N ALA A 68 -24.63 -12.69 4.81
CA ALA A 68 -23.20 -12.93 4.68
C ALA A 68 -22.61 -12.26 3.43
N VAL A 69 -21.49 -11.56 3.61
CA VAL A 69 -20.69 -10.92 2.56
C VAL A 69 -19.27 -11.44 2.66
N ARG A 70 -18.67 -11.77 1.52
CA ARG A 70 -17.34 -12.34 1.43
C ARG A 70 -16.41 -11.38 0.71
N LEU A 71 -15.28 -11.12 1.35
CA LEU A 71 -14.09 -10.52 0.73
C LEU A 71 -13.23 -11.69 0.24
N GLU A 72 -12.91 -11.74 -1.04
CA GLU A 72 -12.14 -12.84 -1.64
C GLU A 72 -11.11 -12.32 -2.63
N ALA A 73 -9.94 -12.96 -2.65
CA ALA A 73 -8.92 -12.77 -3.67
C ALA A 73 -9.49 -13.12 -5.06
N LEU A 74 -9.03 -12.40 -6.09
CA LEU A 74 -9.38 -12.73 -7.48
C LEU A 74 -8.71 -14.03 -7.93
N ASP A 75 -7.46 -14.24 -7.52
CA ASP A 75 -6.68 -15.46 -7.77
C ASP A 75 -5.75 -15.73 -6.58
N ALA A 76 -6.04 -16.78 -5.83
CA ALA A 76 -5.25 -17.21 -4.67
C ALA A 76 -4.37 -18.43 -4.99
N SER A 77 -3.98 -18.63 -6.25
CA SER A 77 -3.11 -19.74 -6.65
C SER A 77 -1.66 -19.59 -6.20
N ASP A 78 -1.22 -18.36 -5.95
CA ASP A 78 0.11 -18.04 -5.42
C ASP A 78 0.03 -17.84 -3.90
N ASN A 79 0.47 -18.84 -3.13
CA ASN A 79 0.50 -18.79 -1.67
C ASN A 79 1.54 -17.81 -1.08
N SER A 80 2.24 -17.06 -1.93
CA SER A 80 3.13 -15.98 -1.54
C SER A 80 2.56 -14.58 -1.87
N ASN A 81 1.43 -14.54 -2.58
CA ASN A 81 0.83 -13.32 -3.08
C ASN A 81 -0.68 -13.47 -3.39
N GLU A 82 -1.43 -14.16 -2.53
CA GLU A 82 -2.82 -14.56 -2.79
C GLU A 82 -3.71 -13.36 -3.09
N TRP A 83 -3.43 -12.22 -2.47
CA TRP A 83 -4.22 -11.00 -2.62
C TRP A 83 -3.58 -10.00 -3.60
N GLY A 84 -2.41 -10.32 -4.16
CA GLY A 84 -1.69 -9.48 -5.12
C GLY A 84 -2.43 -9.23 -6.43
N PRO A 85 -3.06 -10.25 -7.07
CA PRO A 85 -3.84 -10.08 -8.28
C PRO A 85 -5.08 -9.19 -8.13
N GLY A 86 -5.42 -8.77 -6.90
CA GLY A 86 -6.60 -7.99 -6.57
C GLY A 86 -7.63 -8.82 -5.82
N TRP A 87 -8.71 -8.15 -5.43
CA TRP A 87 -9.76 -8.77 -4.62
C TRP A 87 -11.12 -8.15 -4.84
N ARG A 88 -12.17 -8.87 -4.45
CA ARG A 88 -13.55 -8.42 -4.58
C ARG A 88 -14.39 -8.71 -3.35
N ILE A 89 -15.49 -7.99 -3.27
CA ILE A 89 -16.51 -8.12 -2.24
C ILE A 89 -17.78 -8.61 -2.92
N VAL A 90 -18.30 -9.75 -2.47
CA VAL A 90 -19.49 -10.39 -3.03
C VAL A 90 -20.49 -10.77 -1.96
N VAL A 91 -21.77 -10.76 -2.29
CA VAL A 91 -22.79 -11.39 -1.45
C VAL A 91 -22.67 -12.91 -1.57
N VAL A 92 -22.62 -13.63 -0.45
CA VAL A 92 -22.37 -15.09 -0.46
C VAL A 92 -23.50 -15.87 -1.13
N THR A 93 -24.75 -15.46 -0.93
CA THR A 93 -25.93 -16.18 -1.41
C THR A 93 -26.22 -15.95 -2.89
N SER A 94 -26.01 -14.74 -3.39
CA SER A 94 -26.34 -14.35 -4.77
C SER A 94 -25.12 -14.23 -5.70
N SER A 95 -23.90 -14.22 -5.16
CA SER A 95 -22.68 -13.86 -5.89
C SER A 95 -22.74 -12.46 -6.55
N GLU A 96 -23.61 -11.58 -6.06
CA GLU A 96 -23.66 -10.17 -6.48
C GLU A 96 -22.32 -9.50 -6.16
N LEU A 97 -21.68 -8.92 -7.18
CA LEU A 97 -20.48 -8.10 -7.01
C LEU A 97 -20.86 -6.76 -6.38
N ILE A 98 -20.33 -6.51 -5.19
CA ILE A 98 -20.49 -5.23 -4.49
C ILE A 98 -19.39 -4.27 -4.94
N ARG A 99 -18.15 -4.74 -4.97
CA ARG A 99 -16.98 -3.95 -5.34
C ARG A 99 -15.80 -4.83 -5.67
N GLU A 100 -15.03 -4.42 -6.66
CA GLU A 100 -13.72 -4.99 -7.00
C GLU A 100 -12.62 -3.97 -6.74
N TYR A 101 -11.43 -4.48 -6.43
CA TYR A 101 -10.21 -3.72 -6.20
C TYR A 101 -9.14 -4.27 -7.13
N GLU A 102 -8.45 -3.35 -7.79
CA GLU A 102 -7.36 -3.65 -8.73
C GLU A 102 -6.20 -4.38 -8.03
N ALA A 103 -5.38 -5.03 -8.85
CA ALA A 103 -4.13 -5.63 -8.42
C ALA A 103 -3.24 -4.61 -7.68
N LEU A 104 -2.45 -5.12 -6.74
CA LEU A 104 -1.38 -4.33 -6.14
C LEU A 104 -0.33 -3.98 -7.21
N ASP A 105 0.44 -2.92 -6.93
CA ASP A 105 1.63 -2.62 -7.74
C ASP A 105 2.54 -3.86 -7.76
N ASN A 106 3.16 -4.16 -8.90
CA ASN A 106 4.06 -5.31 -9.08
C ASN A 106 5.24 -5.29 -8.09
N ASN A 107 5.50 -4.13 -7.49
CA ASN A 107 6.51 -3.99 -6.46
C ASN A 107 6.02 -4.40 -5.06
N ALA A 108 4.81 -4.92 -4.89
CA ALA A 108 4.28 -5.35 -3.62
C ALA A 108 3.58 -6.72 -3.68
N THR A 109 3.71 -7.49 -2.61
CA THR A 109 2.95 -8.73 -2.39
C THR A 109 2.09 -8.63 -1.15
N LEU A 110 0.91 -9.24 -1.19
CA LEU A 110 0.01 -9.34 -0.03
C LEU A 110 -0.40 -10.78 0.18
N ASN A 111 0.04 -11.33 1.31
CA ASN A 111 -0.14 -12.73 1.66
C ASN A 111 -0.83 -12.88 3.03
N SER A 112 -1.75 -13.82 3.15
CA SER A 112 -2.31 -14.28 4.43
C SER A 112 -1.42 -15.35 5.07
N VAL A 113 -1.00 -15.14 6.33
CA VAL A 113 -0.24 -16.16 7.08
C VAL A 113 -1.02 -17.49 7.25
N GLY A 114 -2.35 -17.44 7.19
CA GLY A 114 -3.21 -18.61 7.24
C GLY A 114 -3.52 -19.26 5.89
N ASP A 115 -2.83 -18.86 4.80
CA ASP A 115 -3.10 -19.26 3.41
C ASP A 115 -4.59 -19.11 3.04
N ASN A 116 -5.21 -18.01 3.50
CA ASN A 116 -6.63 -17.79 3.36
C ASN A 116 -6.94 -16.74 2.29
N GLY A 117 -7.46 -17.21 1.15
CA GLY A 117 -7.91 -16.36 0.04
C GLY A 117 -9.31 -15.74 0.23
N ALA A 118 -9.99 -15.96 1.36
CA ALA A 118 -11.30 -15.35 1.60
C ALA A 118 -11.69 -15.15 3.08
N TYR A 119 -12.32 -14.00 3.36
CA TYR A 119 -12.93 -13.71 4.65
C TYR A 119 -14.42 -13.45 4.49
N THR A 120 -15.25 -14.30 5.13
CA THR A 120 -16.71 -14.13 5.12
C THR A 120 -17.19 -13.49 6.41
N PHE A 121 -17.79 -12.31 6.28
CA PHE A 121 -18.45 -11.56 7.35
C PHE A 121 -19.91 -11.98 7.46
N ASN A 122 -20.36 -12.26 8.68
CA ASN A 122 -21.77 -12.50 8.97
C ASN A 122 -22.54 -11.18 9.21
N SER A 123 -23.85 -11.26 9.39
CA SER A 123 -24.73 -10.10 9.62
C SER A 123 -24.45 -9.32 10.91
N ARG A 124 -23.65 -9.87 11.82
CA ARG A 124 -23.18 -9.18 13.03
C ARG A 124 -21.79 -8.54 12.85
N GLY A 125 -21.19 -8.69 11.66
CA GLY A 125 -19.87 -8.14 11.32
C GLY A 125 -18.68 -8.95 11.83
N PHE A 126 -18.89 -10.18 12.31
CA PHE A 126 -17.79 -11.09 12.66
C PHE A 126 -17.37 -11.88 11.43
N ILE A 127 -16.08 -12.16 11.31
CA ILE A 127 -15.62 -13.16 10.34
C ILE A 127 -15.93 -14.58 10.86
N THR A 128 -16.23 -15.46 9.92
CA THR A 128 -16.61 -16.85 10.21
C THR A 128 -15.41 -17.78 10.39
N THR A 129 -14.25 -17.40 9.87
CA THR A 129 -12.95 -18.06 10.03
C THR A 129 -12.26 -17.65 11.35
N ALA A 130 -11.09 -18.22 11.62
CA ALA A 130 -10.19 -17.69 12.64
C ALA A 130 -9.71 -16.27 12.25
N GLY A 131 -9.23 -15.53 13.24
CA GLY A 131 -8.46 -14.31 12.98
C GLY A 131 -7.17 -14.64 12.23
N ASP A 132 -6.61 -13.64 11.56
CA ASP A 132 -5.52 -13.82 10.62
C ASP A 132 -4.56 -12.62 10.65
N THR A 133 -3.36 -12.81 10.13
CA THR A 133 -2.37 -11.76 9.87
C THR A 133 -2.01 -11.77 8.40
N LEU A 134 -2.14 -10.64 7.72
CA LEU A 134 -1.66 -10.48 6.37
C LEU A 134 -0.34 -9.72 6.36
N ASN A 135 0.62 -10.21 5.60
CA ASN A 135 1.90 -9.57 5.36
C ASN A 135 1.85 -8.84 4.03
N LEU A 136 1.98 -7.51 4.07
CA LEU A 136 2.21 -6.67 2.91
C LEU A 136 3.71 -6.39 2.81
N CYS A 137 4.28 -6.77 1.67
CA CYS A 137 5.71 -6.79 1.46
C CYS A 137 6.09 -6.01 0.21
N HIS A 138 7.18 -5.24 0.27
CA HIS A 138 7.75 -4.63 -0.92
C HIS A 138 8.78 -5.57 -1.55
N SER A 139 8.79 -5.64 -2.88
CA SER A 139 9.62 -6.52 -3.71
C SER A 139 11.13 -6.32 -3.53
N SER A 140 11.57 -5.12 -3.12
CA SER A 140 12.98 -4.88 -2.81
C SER A 140 13.45 -5.56 -1.51
N GLY A 141 12.53 -6.11 -0.71
CA GLY A 141 12.79 -6.63 0.64
C GLY A 141 12.86 -5.52 1.70
N ASP A 142 12.98 -4.26 1.29
CA ASP A 142 12.99 -3.11 2.18
C ASP A 142 11.55 -2.70 2.52
N GLY A 143 11.13 -3.01 3.74
CA GLY A 143 9.85 -2.52 4.27
C GLY A 143 8.70 -3.52 4.15
N SER A 144 7.96 -3.62 5.25
CA SER A 144 6.74 -4.42 5.35
C SER A 144 5.73 -3.77 6.28
N ARG A 145 4.48 -4.17 6.10
CA ARG A 145 3.35 -3.85 6.98
C ARG A 145 2.57 -5.13 7.25
N GLN A 146 2.04 -5.24 8.46
CA GLN A 146 1.16 -6.35 8.82
C GLN A 146 -0.24 -5.82 9.12
N ILE A 147 -1.22 -6.54 8.61
CA ILE A 147 -2.64 -6.29 8.81
C ILE A 147 -3.17 -7.43 9.67
N GLN A 148 -3.44 -7.16 10.93
CA GLN A 148 -4.07 -8.13 11.83
C GLN A 148 -5.58 -8.02 11.72
N LEU A 149 -6.24 -9.10 11.32
CA LEU A 149 -7.68 -9.22 11.26
C LEU A 149 -8.16 -10.13 12.39
N LEU A 150 -8.89 -9.55 13.35
CA LEU A 150 -9.48 -10.33 14.44
C LEU A 150 -10.81 -10.95 14.02
N ARG A 151 -11.22 -12.01 14.73
CA ARG A 151 -12.52 -12.67 14.51
C ARG A 151 -13.72 -11.73 14.64
N SER A 152 -13.58 -10.68 15.46
CA SER A 152 -14.52 -9.56 15.60
C SER A 152 -14.71 -8.71 14.34
N GLY A 153 -13.92 -8.95 13.29
CA GLY A 153 -13.89 -8.11 12.08
C GLY A 153 -13.18 -6.77 12.29
N SER A 154 -12.44 -6.60 13.39
CA SER A 154 -11.59 -5.41 13.60
C SER A 154 -10.20 -5.65 13.03
N THR A 155 -9.61 -4.59 12.47
CA THR A 155 -8.29 -4.59 11.86
C THR A 155 -7.32 -3.72 12.66
N SER A 156 -6.06 -4.15 12.74
CA SER A 156 -4.95 -3.33 13.26
C SER A 156 -3.78 -3.35 12.27
N LEU A 157 -3.13 -2.20 12.10
CA LEU A 157 -1.92 -2.08 11.29
C LEU A 157 -0.72 -2.00 12.21
N ILE A 158 0.27 -2.85 11.97
CA ILE A 158 1.57 -2.81 12.65
C ILE A 158 2.70 -2.80 11.63
N LYS A 159 3.85 -2.25 12.02
CA LYS A 159 5.07 -2.32 11.19
C LYS A 159 5.47 -3.80 11.08
N GLY A 160 5.70 -4.29 9.87
CA GLY A 160 6.11 -5.67 9.67
C GLY A 160 7.57 -5.89 10.08
N ALA A 161 7.88 -7.13 10.47
CA ALA A 161 9.22 -7.53 10.91
C ALA A 161 10.21 -7.82 9.76
N GLY A 162 9.76 -7.66 8.51
CA GLY A 162 10.51 -8.02 7.29
C GLY A 162 9.67 -8.90 6.37
N CYS A 163 10.15 -9.10 5.14
CA CYS A 163 9.56 -10.00 4.16
C CYS A 163 10.40 -11.26 4.13
N THR A 164 9.88 -12.38 4.63
CA THR A 164 10.52 -13.67 4.41
C THR A 164 10.23 -14.12 2.98
N PRO A 165 11.23 -14.62 2.23
CA PRO A 165 10.99 -15.30 0.96
C PRO A 165 10.19 -16.59 1.15
#